data_AF-A0A8H4WJ41-F1
#
_entry.id   AF-A0A8H4WJ41-F1
#
_cell.length_a   1.000
_cell.length_b   1.000
_cell.length_c   1.000
_cell.angle_alpha   90.00
_cell.angle_beta   90.00
_cell.angle_gamma   90.00
#
_symmetry.space_group_name_H-M   'P 1'
#
loop_
_entity.id
_entity.type
_entity.pdbx_description
1 polymer ?
#
loop_
_entity_poly.entity_id
_entity_poly.type
_entity_poly.pdbx_seq_one_letter_code
_entity_poly.pdbx_strand_id
1 'polypeptide(L)'
;MNRAAKAYKSQKGKDVDLADCWDRFFKQRTNKMLETGRKFVNTAIEQMRNKWTHNPEASVMWNAQAQEVRDALETLESHVGEIYMADLELEELS
;
A
#
# COMPACT_ATOMS: atom_id res chain seq x y z
N MET A 1 -27.37 -2.51 16.44
CA MET A 1 -27.15 -2.72 15.00
C MET A 1 -28.15 -3.68 14.32
N ASN A 2 -29.44 -3.74 14.71
CA ASN A 2 -30.35 -4.80 14.22
C ASN A 2 -31.30 -4.41 13.06
N ARG A 3 -31.44 -3.13 12.72
CA ARG A 3 -32.47 -2.69 11.75
C ARG A 3 -32.11 -3.06 10.31
N ALA A 4 -30.84 -2.86 9.93
CA ALA A 4 -30.34 -3.19 8.60
C ALA A 4 -30.29 -4.71 8.36
N ALA A 5 -29.86 -5.50 9.35
CA ALA A 5 -29.82 -6.96 9.24
C ALA A 5 -31.23 -7.55 9.08
N LYS A 6 -32.21 -7.03 9.85
CA LYS A 6 -33.63 -7.43 9.72
C LYS A 6 -34.22 -7.05 8.35
N ALA A 7 -33.94 -5.85 7.86
CA ALA A 7 -34.38 -5.42 6.53
C ALA A 7 -33.79 -6.29 5.43
N TYR A 8 -32.49 -6.63 5.53
CA TYR A 8 -31.82 -7.53 4.60
C TYR A 8 -32.45 -8.93 4.61
N LYS A 9 -32.68 -9.51 5.80
CA LYS A 9 -33.37 -10.81 5.93
C LYS A 9 -34.77 -10.77 5.32
N SER A 10 -35.52 -9.70 5.55
CA SER A 10 -36.86 -9.53 4.98
C SER A 10 -36.86 -9.46 3.45
N GLN A 11 -35.79 -8.94 2.82
CA GLN A 11 -35.70 -8.84 1.36
C GLN A 11 -35.06 -10.06 0.70
N LYS A 12 -34.08 -10.69 1.34
CA LYS A 12 -33.23 -11.74 0.75
C LYS A 12 -33.48 -13.13 1.33
N GLY A 13 -34.28 -13.23 2.39
CA GLY A 13 -34.58 -14.49 3.09
C GLY A 13 -33.40 -15.09 3.85
N LYS A 14 -32.29 -14.34 4.01
CA LYS A 14 -31.04 -14.83 4.61
C LYS A 14 -30.59 -13.91 5.73
N ASP A 15 -30.05 -14.50 6.78
CA ASP A 15 -29.35 -13.76 7.82
C ASP A 15 -28.05 -13.17 7.26
N VAL A 16 -27.67 -12.00 7.77
CA VAL A 16 -26.43 -11.32 7.41
C VAL A 16 -25.72 -10.88 8.67
N ASP A 17 -24.43 -11.19 8.76
CA ASP A 17 -23.55 -10.63 9.76
C ASP A 17 -22.98 -9.31 9.22
N LEU A 18 -23.56 -8.21 9.69
CA LEU A 18 -23.13 -6.88 9.25
C LEU A 18 -21.74 -6.52 9.77
N ALA A 19 -21.31 -7.06 10.92
CA ALA A 19 -19.98 -6.79 11.46
C ALA A 19 -18.92 -7.44 10.56
N ASP A 20 -19.06 -8.74 10.26
CA ASP A 20 -18.18 -9.45 9.32
C ASP A 20 -18.16 -8.79 7.93
N CYS A 21 -19.32 -8.29 7.45
CA CYS A 21 -19.37 -7.55 6.18
C CYS A 21 -18.57 -6.24 6.22
N TRP A 22 -18.64 -5.49 7.32
CA TRP A 22 -17.85 -4.26 7.49
C TRP A 22 -16.36 -4.57 7.62
N ASP A 23 -15.98 -5.56 8.42
CA ASP A 23 -14.58 -5.97 8.58
C ASP A 23 -13.94 -6.35 7.24
N ARG A 24 -14.66 -7.14 6.43
CA ARG A 24 -14.20 -7.50 5.08
C ARG A 24 -14.08 -6.28 4.16
N PHE A 25 -15.04 -5.36 4.22
CA PHE A 25 -14.98 -4.14 3.42
C PHE A 25 -13.76 -3.29 3.78
N PHE A 26 -13.54 -3.03 5.07
CA PHE A 26 -12.38 -2.25 5.53
C PHE A 26 -11.07 -2.95 5.18
N LYS A 27 -10.97 -4.27 5.43
CA LYS A 27 -9.79 -5.07 5.04
C LYS A 27 -9.50 -4.98 3.55
N GLN A 28 -10.53 -5.11 2.70
CA GLN A 28 -10.36 -5.00 1.25
C GLN A 28 -9.89 -3.60 0.86
N ARG A 29 -10.46 -2.56 1.47
CA ARG A 29 -10.09 -1.17 1.19
C ARG A 29 -8.65 -0.89 1.61
N THR A 30 -8.26 -1.33 2.80
CA THR A 30 -6.91 -1.22 3.34
C THR A 30 -5.90 -1.92 2.43
N ASN A 31 -6.14 -3.18 2.07
CA ASN A 31 -5.26 -3.94 1.18
C ASN A 31 -5.06 -3.23 -0.16
N LYS A 32 -6.13 -2.68 -0.75
CA LYS A 32 -6.04 -1.96 -2.02
C LYS A 32 -5.21 -0.67 -1.91
N MET A 33 -5.33 0.05 -0.80
CA MET A 33 -4.52 1.25 -0.55
C MET A 33 -3.04 0.89 -0.35
N LEU A 34 -2.74 -0.20 0.38
CA LEU A 34 -1.38 -0.70 0.55
C LEU A 34 -0.75 -1.12 -0.78
N GLU A 35 -1.49 -1.87 -1.59
CA GLU A 35 -1.06 -2.26 -2.94
C GLU A 35 -0.76 -1.03 -3.80
N THR A 36 -1.64 -0.02 -3.75
CA THR A 36 -1.46 1.24 -4.49
C THR A 36 -0.21 1.99 -4.04
N GLY A 37 0.01 2.12 -2.72
CA GLY A 37 1.19 2.78 -2.15
C GLY A 37 2.48 2.06 -2.54
N ARG A 38 2.52 0.73 -2.41
CA ARG A 38 3.67 -0.09 -2.83
C ARG A 38 3.97 0.07 -4.31
N LYS A 39 2.94 0.03 -5.16
CA LYS A 39 3.10 0.23 -6.61
C LYS A 39 3.64 1.62 -6.94
N PHE A 40 3.12 2.66 -6.29
CA PHE A 40 3.60 4.03 -6.49
C PHE A 40 5.10 4.15 -6.18
N VAL A 41 5.54 3.64 -5.02
CA VAL A 41 6.96 3.69 -4.63
C VAL A 41 7.83 2.88 -5.58
N ASN A 42 7.44 1.66 -5.93
CA ASN A 42 8.18 0.83 -6.88
C ASN A 42 8.33 1.49 -8.25
N THR A 43 7.27 2.12 -8.78
CA THR A 43 7.33 2.85 -10.05
C THR A 43 8.29 4.05 -9.96
N ALA A 44 8.30 4.77 -8.84
CA ALA A 44 9.24 5.88 -8.64
C ALA A 44 10.70 5.38 -8.58
N ILE A 45 10.96 4.28 -7.89
CA ILE A 45 12.28 3.63 -7.82
C ILE A 45 12.76 3.24 -9.22
N GLU A 46 11.90 2.60 -10.01
CA GLU A 46 12.23 2.17 -11.38
C GLU A 46 12.55 3.37 -12.28
N GLN A 47 11.75 4.45 -12.21
CA GLN A 47 12.01 5.67 -12.97
C GLN A 47 13.35 6.32 -12.58
N MET A 48 13.69 6.35 -11.29
CA MET A 48 14.98 6.87 -10.83
C MET A 48 16.14 5.99 -11.27
N ARG A 49 16.02 4.66 -11.19
CA ARG A 49 17.06 3.74 -11.70
C ARG A 49 17.35 3.96 -13.19
N ASN A 50 16.30 4.14 -13.99
CA ASN A 50 16.44 4.40 -15.42
C ASN A 50 17.13 5.75 -15.70
N LYS A 51 16.87 6.76 -14.87
CA LYS A 51 17.52 8.08 -14.97
C LYS A 51 19.00 8.04 -14.56
N TRP A 52 19.34 7.25 -13.55
CA TRP A 52 20.68 7.12 -12.98
C TRP A 52 21.37 5.84 -13.49
N THR A 53 21.38 5.69 -14.81
CA THR A 53 22.07 4.59 -15.48
C THR A 53 23.56 4.87 -15.60
N HIS A 54 24.36 3.81 -15.45
CA HIS A 54 25.79 3.87 -15.68
C HIS A 54 26.03 4.31 -17.13
N ASN A 55 26.78 5.39 -17.29
CA ASN A 55 27.17 5.90 -18.60
C ASN A 55 28.70 5.77 -18.72
N PRO A 56 29.20 4.87 -19.59
CA PRO A 56 30.64 4.66 -19.76
C PRO A 56 31.39 5.91 -20.25
N GLU A 57 30.69 6.83 -20.93
CA GLU A 57 31.26 8.08 -21.47
C GLU A 57 31.21 9.24 -20.46
N ALA A 58 30.62 9.01 -19.29
CA ALA A 58 30.49 10.01 -18.25
C ALA A 58 31.77 10.22 -17.44
N SER A 59 31.81 11.35 -16.73
CA SER A 59 32.86 11.59 -15.73
C SER A 59 32.80 10.54 -14.60
N VAL A 60 33.97 10.27 -14.01
CA VAL A 60 34.09 9.40 -12.82
C VAL A 60 33.17 9.88 -11.69
N MET A 61 33.08 11.20 -11.50
CA MET A 61 32.20 11.81 -10.50
C MET A 61 30.72 11.52 -10.77
N TRP A 62 30.28 11.57 -12.03
CA TRP A 62 28.90 11.22 -12.37
C TRP A 62 28.60 9.75 -12.07
N ASN A 63 29.50 8.85 -12.48
CA ASN A 63 29.33 7.42 -12.23
C ASN A 63 29.35 7.07 -10.73
N ALA A 64 30.16 7.76 -9.92
CA ALA A 64 30.15 7.60 -8.46
C ALA A 64 28.80 8.01 -7.85
N GLN A 65 28.28 9.18 -8.25
CA GLN A 65 26.95 9.63 -7.80
C GLN A 65 25.83 8.69 -8.25
N ALA A 66 25.91 8.16 -9.48
CA ALA A 66 24.95 7.19 -9.97
C ALA A 66 24.97 5.88 -9.16
N GLN A 67 26.13 5.46 -8.67
CA GLN A 67 26.21 4.31 -7.78
C GLN A 67 25.58 4.61 -6.42
N GLU A 68 25.89 5.75 -5.80
CA GLU A 68 25.29 6.16 -4.51
C GLU A 68 23.75 6.20 -4.58
N VAL A 69 23.20 6.73 -5.68
CA VAL A 69 21.75 6.75 -5.89
C VAL A 69 21.19 5.34 -6.04
N ARG A 70 21.88 4.43 -6.74
CA ARG A 70 21.43 3.04 -6.89
C ARG A 70 21.40 2.32 -5.55
N ASP A 71 22.42 2.48 -4.72
CA ASP A 71 22.51 1.85 -3.40
C ASP A 71 21.39 2.36 -2.47
N ALA A 72 21.10 3.67 -2.53
CA ALA A 72 19.98 4.27 -1.81
C ALA A 72 18.61 3.73 -2.29
N LEU A 73 18.45 3.53 -3.61
CA LEU A 73 17.23 2.97 -4.20
C LEU A 73 17.04 1.49 -3.85
N GLU A 74 18.11 0.69 -3.79
CA GLU A 74 18.06 -0.70 -3.31
C GLU A 74 17.64 -0.79 -1.84
N THR A 75 18.20 0.09 -1.01
CA THR A 75 17.80 0.19 0.39
C THR A 75 16.31 0.54 0.49
N LEU A 76 15.85 1.55 -0.24
CA LEU A 76 14.45 1.96 -0.25
C LEU A 76 13.52 0.83 -0.72
N GLU A 77 13.89 0.10 -1.78
CA GLU A 77 13.12 -1.04 -2.30
C GLU A 77 12.96 -2.14 -1.24
N SER A 78 13.99 -2.41 -0.44
CA SER A 78 13.94 -3.41 0.62
C SER A 78 12.91 -3.10 1.70
N HIS A 79 12.59 -1.81 1.91
CA HIS A 79 11.62 -1.33 2.89
C HIS A 79 10.19 -1.14 2.31
N VAL A 80 9.95 -1.37 1.02
CA VAL A 80 8.60 -1.19 0.42
C VAL A 80 7.55 -2.10 1.08
N GLY A 81 7.96 -3.28 1.54
CA GLY A 81 7.09 -4.20 2.28
C GLY A 81 6.56 -3.62 3.59
N GLU A 82 7.29 -2.66 4.16
CA GLU A 82 6.97 -1.99 5.43
C GLU A 82 5.92 -0.88 5.26
N ILE A 83 5.46 -0.60 4.04
CA ILE A 83 4.29 0.27 3.87
C ILE A 83 3.08 -0.43 4.49
N TYR A 84 2.56 0.17 5.57
CA TYR A 84 1.40 -0.30 6.31
C TYR A 84 0.41 0.85 6.57
N MET A 85 -0.82 0.49 6.91
CA MET A 85 -1.82 1.39 7.46
C MET A 85 -2.26 0.75 8.77
N ALA A 86 -2.21 1.52 9.85
CA ALA A 86 -2.72 1.06 11.13
C ALA A 86 -4.20 0.70 10.97
N ASP A 87 -4.62 -0.36 11.64
CA ASP A 87 -6.04 -0.60 11.82
C ASP A 87 -6.63 0.59 12.59
N LEU A 88 -7.86 0.96 12.24
CA LEU A 88 -8.54 2.04 12.92
C LEU A 88 -8.85 1.54 14.34
N GLU A 89 -8.02 1.90 15.32
CA GLU A 89 -8.36 1.74 16.73
C GLU A 89 -9.55 2.66 16.99
N LEU A 90 -10.75 2.09 16.94
CA LEU A 90 -11.94 2.74 17.46
C LEU A 90 -11.73 2.82 18.97
N GLU A 91 -11.10 3.90 19.44
CA GLU A 91 -11.23 4.31 20.84
C GLU A 91 -12.72 4.21 21.17
N GLU A 92 -13.05 3.37 22.15
CA GLU A 92 -14.41 3.21 22.62
C GLU A 92 -14.93 4.60 22.96
N LEU A 93 -15.79 5.16 22.10
CA LEU A 93 -16.60 6.32 22.42
C LEU A 93 -17.57 5.85 23.51
N SER A 94 -17.08 5.87 24.75
CA SER A 94 -17.81 5.62 25.99
C SER A 94 -18.86 6.70 26.23
#